data_AF-A0A2N8BU91-F1
#
_entry.id   AF-A0A2N8BU91-F1
#
_cell.length_a   1.000
_cell.length_b   1.000
_cell.length_c   1.000
_cell.angle_alpha   90.00
_cell.angle_beta   90.00
_cell.angle_gamma   90.00
#
_symmetry.space_group_name_H-M   'P 1'
#
loop_
_entity.id
_entity.type
_entity.pdbx_description
1 polymer ?
#
loop_
_entity_poly.entity_id
_entity_poly.type
_entity_poly.pdbx_seq_one_letter_code
_entity_poly.pdbx_strand_id
1 'polypeptide(L)'
;MSFLNARKVLIQNGWKPNPTYTGEFGVENIIMRKGFKEIESCTEGIRYCSFNYIKNGTCLGVGTVGEKIKEMKIYSWNFKCPEKD
;
A
#
# COMPACT_ATOMS: atom_id res chain seq x y z
N MET A 1 9.84 -8.58 -6.34
CA MET A 1 8.55 -8.69 -7.07
C MET A 1 8.03 -7.28 -7.36
N SER A 2 7.38 -7.02 -8.51
CA SER A 2 6.77 -5.70 -8.80
C SER A 2 5.52 -5.47 -7.94
N PHE A 3 5.35 -4.26 -7.42
CA PHE A 3 4.15 -3.86 -6.67
C PHE A 3 2.87 -4.01 -7.51
N LEU A 4 2.87 -3.57 -8.77
CA LEU A 4 1.68 -3.65 -9.63
C LEU A 4 1.24 -5.09 -9.88
N ASN A 5 2.19 -6.01 -10.07
CA ASN A 5 1.88 -7.43 -10.23
C ASN A 5 1.34 -8.02 -8.93
N ALA A 6 1.97 -7.72 -7.79
CA ALA A 6 1.50 -8.16 -6.48
C ALA A 6 0.08 -7.67 -6.20
N ARG A 7 -0.20 -6.37 -6.42
CA ARG A 7 -1.53 -5.77 -6.29
C ARG A 7 -2.58 -6.50 -7.14
N LYS A 8 -2.27 -6.78 -8.40
CA LYS A 8 -3.18 -7.51 -9.30
C LYS A 8 -3.53 -8.88 -8.71
N VAL A 9 -2.53 -9.63 -8.25
CA VAL A 9 -2.72 -10.95 -7.65
C VAL A 9 -3.55 -10.86 -6.36
N LEU A 10 -3.27 -9.88 -5.48
CA LEU A 10 -4.03 -9.67 -4.25
C LEU A 10 -5.51 -9.43 -4.54
N ILE A 11 -5.82 -8.49 -5.44
CA ILE A 11 -7.20 -8.17 -5.83
C ILE A 11 -7.91 -9.39 -6.43
N GLN A 12 -7.23 -10.13 -7.31
CA GLN A 12 -7.78 -11.37 -7.90
C GLN A 12 -8.05 -12.45 -6.84
N ASN A 13 -7.28 -12.49 -5.76
CA ASN A 13 -7.46 -13.42 -4.65
C ASN A 13 -8.41 -12.90 -3.56
N GLY A 14 -9.17 -11.84 -3.83
CA GLY A 14 -10.22 -11.32 -2.94
C GLY A 14 -9.71 -10.43 -1.81
N TRP A 15 -8.44 -10.01 -1.84
CA TRP A 15 -7.96 -8.94 -0.97
C TRP A 15 -8.49 -7.60 -1.47
N LYS A 16 -9.02 -6.78 -0.55
CA LYS A 16 -9.56 -5.46 -0.85
C LYS A 16 -8.61 -4.39 -0.35
N PRO A 17 -8.40 -3.28 -1.09
CA PRO A 17 -7.72 -2.10 -0.56
C PRO A 17 -8.36 -1.65 0.74
N ASN A 18 -7.56 -1.42 1.78
CA ASN A 18 -8.01 -0.91 3.07
C ASN A 18 -7.53 0.55 3.22
N PRO A 19 -8.38 1.54 2.95
CA PRO A 19 -7.99 2.95 3.06
C PRO A 19 -7.72 3.32 4.52
N THR A 20 -6.47 3.68 4.79
CA THR A 20 -5.98 4.11 6.10
C THR A 20 -5.39 5.51 6.06
N TYR A 21 -4.89 5.98 4.92
CA TYR A 21 -4.42 7.35 4.75
C TYR A 21 -5.59 8.35 4.74
N THR A 22 -5.49 9.41 5.56
CA THR A 22 -6.50 10.48 5.71
C THR A 22 -5.96 11.87 5.38
N GLY A 23 -4.71 11.99 4.95
CA GLY A 23 -4.09 13.28 4.65
C GLY A 23 -4.49 13.88 3.30
N GLU A 24 -4.15 15.16 3.11
CA GLU A 24 -4.44 15.91 1.87
C GLU A 24 -3.20 16.25 1.05
N PHE A 25 -2.00 16.00 1.58
CA PHE A 25 -0.71 16.44 1.00
C PHE A 25 0.31 15.31 0.98
N GLY A 26 1.34 15.44 0.14
CA GLY A 26 2.44 14.47 0.06
C GLY A 26 2.27 13.42 -1.05
N VAL A 27 3.22 12.49 -1.10
CA VAL A 27 3.31 11.44 -2.12
C VAL A 27 2.11 10.50 -2.04
N GLU A 28 1.62 10.25 -0.83
CA GLU A 28 0.46 9.42 -0.54
C GLU A 28 -0.80 9.97 -1.20
N ASN A 29 -1.04 11.28 -1.12
CA ASN A 29 -2.16 11.91 -1.80
C ASN A 29 -2.06 11.78 -3.33
N ILE A 30 -0.85 11.92 -3.90
CA ILE A 30 -0.62 11.71 -5.34
C ILE A 30 -0.93 10.25 -5.74
N ILE A 31 -0.48 9.28 -4.94
CA ILE A 31 -0.70 7.85 -5.16
C ILE A 31 -2.20 7.49 -5.00
N MET A 32 -2.85 8.01 -3.97
CA MET A 32 -4.28 7.84 -3.72
C MET A 32 -5.12 8.38 -4.88
N ARG A 33 -4.83 9.59 -5.38
CA ARG A 33 -5.52 10.20 -6.53
C ARG A 33 -5.35 9.40 -7.82
N LYS A 34 -4.31 8.55 -7.92
CA LYS A 34 -4.12 7.59 -9.01
C LYS A 34 -4.89 6.27 -8.83
N GLY A 35 -5.68 6.14 -7.76
CA GLY A 35 -6.56 4.99 -7.51
C GLY A 35 -5.97 3.89 -6.62
N PHE A 36 -4.80 4.12 -6.01
CA PHE A 36 -4.19 3.21 -5.05
C PHE A 36 -4.67 3.55 -3.64
N LYS A 37 -5.92 3.18 -3.33
CA LYS A 37 -6.60 3.49 -2.07
C LYS A 37 -6.01 2.76 -0.87
N GLU A 38 -5.26 1.69 -1.13
CA GLU A 38 -4.52 0.92 -0.14
C GLU A 38 -3.32 1.68 0.45
N ILE A 39 -2.92 2.84 -0.08
CA ILE A 39 -1.78 3.59 0.46
C ILE A 39 -2.02 4.00 1.91
N GLU A 40 -0.98 3.84 2.73
CA GLU A 40 -0.99 4.23 4.14
C GLU A 40 0.01 5.36 4.39
N SER A 41 1.29 5.14 4.08
CA SER A 41 2.36 6.10 4.33
C SER A 41 3.52 5.90 3.36
N CYS A 42 4.29 6.95 3.13
CA CYS A 42 5.54 6.94 2.41
C CYS A 42 6.62 7.71 3.18
N THR A 43 7.86 7.28 3.07
CA THR A 43 9.04 7.96 3.62
C THR A 43 9.91 8.46 2.48
N GLU A 44 10.30 9.74 2.52
CA GLU A 44 11.08 10.34 1.42
C GLU A 44 12.55 9.86 1.41
N GLY A 45 13.16 9.68 2.59
CA GLY A 45 14.58 9.32 2.70
C GLY A 45 14.90 7.90 2.19
N ILE A 46 14.10 6.92 2.61
CA ILE A 46 14.30 5.49 2.23
C ILE A 46 13.45 5.13 1.01
N ARG A 47 12.56 6.02 0.57
CA ARG A 47 11.62 5.80 -0.55
C ARG A 47 10.79 4.55 -0.32
N TYR A 48 10.42 4.34 0.94
CA TYR A 48 9.61 3.22 1.37
C TYR A 48 8.15 3.66 1.48
N CYS A 49 7.23 2.89 0.92
CA CYS A 49 5.79 3.10 1.09
C CYS A 49 5.11 1.83 1.62
N SER A 50 4.13 2.01 2.51
CA SER A 50 3.28 0.94 3.02
C SER A 50 1.88 1.00 2.42
N PHE A 51 1.33 -0.19 2.16
CA PHE A 51 -0.01 -0.37 1.60
C PHE A 51 -0.79 -1.42 2.38
N ASN A 52 -2.05 -1.16 2.70
CA ASN A 52 -2.90 -2.04 3.50
C ASN A 52 -4.03 -2.67 2.70
N TYR A 53 -4.21 -3.97 2.93
CA TYR A 53 -5.28 -4.78 2.35
C TYR A 53 -6.05 -5.52 3.46
N ILE A 54 -7.30 -5.85 3.18
CA ILE A 54 -8.14 -6.62 4.10
C ILE A 54 -8.85 -7.77 3.37
N LYS A 55 -8.95 -8.92 4.01
CA LYS A 55 -9.72 -10.08 3.56
C LYS A 55 -10.27 -10.82 4.77
N ASN A 56 -11.59 -11.00 4.86
CA ASN A 56 -12.26 -11.74 5.94
C ASN A 56 -11.83 -11.32 7.36
N GLY A 57 -11.63 -10.02 7.60
CA GLY A 57 -11.15 -9.48 8.88
C GLY A 57 -9.63 -9.59 9.09
N THR A 58 -8.89 -10.31 8.25
CA THR A 58 -7.42 -10.33 8.28
C THR A 58 -6.86 -9.14 7.50
N CYS A 59 -5.90 -8.44 8.10
CA CYS A 59 -5.13 -7.41 7.42
C CYS A 59 -3.82 -7.96 6.84
N LEU A 60 -3.40 -7.37 5.71
CA LEU A 60 -2.10 -7.55 5.10
C LEU A 60 -1.50 -6.18 4.77
N GLY A 61 -0.40 -5.83 5.44
CA GLY A 61 0.45 -4.70 5.10
C GLY A 61 1.54 -5.12 4.11
N VAL A 62 1.77 -4.29 3.12
CA VAL A 62 2.71 -4.51 2.03
C VAL A 62 3.67 -3.34 1.99
N GLY A 63 4.93 -3.61 2.33
CA GLY A 63 6.00 -2.64 2.22
C GLY A 63 6.64 -2.68 0.84
N THR A 64 6.93 -1.50 0.29
CA THR A 64 7.59 -1.36 -1.01
C THR A 64 8.74 -0.37 -0.93
N VAL A 65 9.68 -0.48 -1.87
CA VAL A 65 10.73 0.52 -2.11
C VAL A 65 10.72 0.97 -3.56
N GLY A 66 10.95 2.27 -3.79
CA GLY A 66 11.04 2.91 -5.10
C GLY A 66 10.25 4.22 -5.18
N GLU A 67 10.66 5.13 -6.07
CA GLU A 67 10.06 6.47 -6.16
C GLU A 67 8.72 6.48 -6.92
N LYS A 68 8.65 5.75 -8.04
CA LYS A 68 7.47 5.72 -8.91
C LYS A 68 6.75 4.39 -8.74
N ILE A 69 5.42 4.43 -8.68
CA ILE A 69 4.53 3.25 -8.59
C ILE A 69 4.91 2.13 -9.60
N LYS A 70 5.30 2.48 -10.83
CA LYS A 70 5.69 1.53 -11.87
C LYS A 70 7.01 0.79 -11.57
N GLU A 71 7.87 1.42 -10.78
CA GLU A 71 9.21 0.94 -10.42
C GLU A 71 9.25 0.32 -9.01
N MET A 72 8.21 0.56 -8.20
CA MET A 72 8.10 0.03 -6.85
C MET A 72 8.19 -1.50 -6.82
N LYS A 73 9.05 -2.00 -5.93
CA LYS A 73 9.23 -3.42 -5.66
C LYS A 73 8.78 -3.73 -4.25
N ILE A 74 8.17 -4.90 -4.09
CA ILE A 74 7.85 -5.44 -2.77
C ILE A 74 9.14 -5.61 -1.97
N TYR A 75 9.14 -5.05 -0.77
CA TYR A 75 10.22 -5.14 0.21
C TYR A 75 9.83 -6.04 1.38
N SER A 76 8.60 -5.92 1.87
CA SER A 76 8.13 -6.68 3.04
C SER A 76 6.64 -6.96 2.98
N TRP A 77 6.22 -7.96 3.76
CA TRP A 77 4.82 -8.31 4.02
C TRP A 77 4.62 -8.43 5.51
N ASN A 78 3.50 -7.96 6.04
CA ASN A 78 3.11 -8.16 7.43
C ASN A 78 1.60 -8.43 7.51
N PHE A 79 1.14 -9.11 8.56
CA PHE A 79 -0.29 -9.33 8.80
C PHE A 79 -0.84 -8.40 9.89
N LYS A 80 -0.45 -7.11 9.84
CA LYS A 80 -0.89 -6.10 10.81
C LYS A 80 -1.20 -4.79 10.09
N CYS A 81 -2.41 -4.28 10.28
CA CYS A 81 -2.76 -2.90 9.93
C CYS A 81 -2.45 -2.00 11.14
N PRO A 82 -2.29 -0.69 10.94
CA PRO A 82 -2.43 0.27 12.02
C PRO A 82 -3.77 0.07 12.73
N GLU A 83 -3.76 0.11 14.06
CA GLU A 83 -4.99 0.25 14.83
C GLU A 83 -5.62 1.60 14.41
N LYS A 84 -6.90 1.57 14.04
CA LYS A 84 -7.67 2.80 13.84
C LYS A 84 -8.18 3.18 15.23
N ASP A 85 -7.62 4.23 15.80
CA ASP A 85 -8.18 4.89 16.99
C ASP A 85 -9.60 5.40 16.75
#